data_AF-A0A3C0CGU3-F1
#
_entry.id   AF-A0A3C0CGU3-F1
#
_cell.length_a   1.000
_cell.length_b   1.000
_cell.length_c   1.000
_cell.angle_alpha   90.00
_cell.angle_beta   90.00
_cell.angle_gamma   90.00
#
_symmetry.space_group_name_H-M   'P 1'
#
loop_
_entity.id
_entity.type
_entity.pdbx_description
1 polymer ?
#
loop_
_entity_poly.entity_id
_entity_poly.type
_entity_poly.pdbx_seq_one_letter_code
_entity_poly.pdbx_strand_id
1 'polypeptide(L)'
;KKLKIFGASQNNLKNINVEIPLGEFVCVTGVSGSGKSSLINEILYQYLAAELNGARTRPASFQKITGLSALDKVIQIDQSPIGRTPRSNPATYTGVFADIRALFASTQEAKLRGYTASRFSFNVKGGRCEACQGGGIIKIEMNFLPDVYVPCEVCKGKRYNRETLEIKYKGKNIYDVLEMTVEEGVEFFSNIPKIARRLKTLQDVGLGYIKIGQPATTLSGGEAQRVKLAAELGKRATGRTIYILDEPTTGLHIADVHKLIDVLQKLVDSGNTVVVIEHNLDLIKTA
;
A
#
# COMPACT_ATOMS: atom_id res chain seq x y z
N LYS A 1 18.63 -21.11 0.75
CA LYS A 1 17.74 -21.43 1.92
C LYS A 1 16.37 -21.80 1.35
N LYS A 2 15.60 -22.71 1.96
CA LYS A 2 14.32 -23.15 1.36
C LYS A 2 13.22 -23.27 2.41
N LEU A 3 12.02 -22.86 2.05
CA LEU A 3 10.78 -23.19 2.77
C LEU A 3 10.16 -24.43 2.11
N LYS A 4 9.76 -25.43 2.90
CA LYS A 4 9.19 -26.67 2.35
C LYS A 4 7.80 -26.91 2.90
N ILE A 5 6.85 -27.15 2.01
CA ILE A 5 5.45 -27.51 2.30
C ILE A 5 5.30 -28.99 2.00
N PHE A 6 4.86 -29.78 2.99
CA PHE A 6 4.64 -31.21 2.86
C PHE A 6 3.15 -31.55 2.92
N GLY A 7 2.72 -32.42 2.00
CA GLY A 7 1.38 -32.99 1.94
C GLY A 7 0.27 -31.96 1.81
N ALA A 8 0.45 -30.93 0.97
CA ALA A 8 -0.59 -29.95 0.68
C ALA A 8 -1.77 -30.63 -0.04
N SER A 9 -2.95 -30.59 0.58
CA SER A 9 -4.13 -31.37 0.17
C SER A 9 -5.43 -30.55 0.12
N GLN A 10 -5.33 -29.22 0.22
CA GLN A 10 -6.48 -28.34 0.12
C GLN A 10 -7.11 -28.37 -1.28
N ASN A 11 -8.45 -28.41 -1.33
CA ASN A 11 -9.24 -28.44 -2.57
C ASN A 11 -8.82 -29.60 -3.49
N ASN A 12 -8.31 -29.28 -4.70
CA ASN A 12 -7.89 -30.27 -5.69
C ASN A 12 -6.40 -30.64 -5.61
N LEU A 13 -5.64 -30.12 -4.64
CA LEU A 13 -4.23 -30.45 -4.45
C LEU A 13 -4.05 -31.93 -4.09
N LYS A 14 -3.18 -32.62 -4.81
CA LYS A 14 -3.01 -34.09 -4.72
C LYS A 14 -1.94 -34.50 -3.71
N ASN A 15 -2.06 -34.03 -2.46
CA ASN A 15 -1.10 -34.31 -1.38
C ASN A 15 0.36 -34.01 -1.80
N ILE A 16 0.58 -32.82 -2.35
CA ILE A 16 1.85 -32.46 -3.00
C ILE A 16 2.88 -31.94 -2.00
N ASN A 17 4.15 -32.13 -2.32
CA ASN A 17 5.28 -31.53 -1.60
C ASN A 17 5.91 -30.44 -2.48
N VAL A 18 6.12 -29.25 -1.93
CA VAL A 18 6.64 -28.08 -2.67
C VAL A 18 7.78 -27.45 -1.90
N GLU A 19 8.85 -27.07 -2.60
CA GLU A 19 9.95 -26.26 -2.07
C GLU A 19 9.92 -24.86 -2.66
N ILE A 20 10.04 -23.84 -1.83
CA ILE A 20 10.16 -22.43 -2.23
C ILE A 20 11.57 -21.95 -1.85
N PRO A 21 12.43 -21.61 -2.83
CA PRO A 21 13.72 -21.01 -2.53
C PRO A 21 13.52 -19.62 -1.92
N LEU A 22 14.29 -19.31 -0.88
CA LEU A 22 14.23 -18.03 -0.17
C LEU A 22 15.36 -17.11 -0.63
N GLY A 23 15.04 -15.83 -0.77
CA GLY A 23 15.93 -14.80 -1.33
C GLY A 23 15.87 -14.73 -2.86
N GLU A 24 14.85 -15.33 -3.47
CA GLU A 24 14.66 -15.39 -4.92
C GLU A 24 13.31 -14.81 -5.32
N PHE A 25 13.16 -14.50 -6.61
CA PHE A 25 11.88 -14.18 -7.25
C PHE A 25 11.25 -15.49 -7.71
N VAL A 26 10.15 -15.91 -7.07
CA VAL A 26 9.49 -17.19 -7.32
C VAL A 26 8.14 -16.96 -7.97
N CYS A 27 7.93 -17.54 -9.16
CA CYS A 27 6.64 -17.52 -9.83
C CYS A 27 5.92 -18.86 -9.72
N VAL A 28 4.65 -18.81 -9.30
CA VAL A 28 3.73 -19.96 -9.29
C VAL A 28 2.77 -19.78 -10.45
N THR A 29 2.91 -20.66 -11.44
CA THR A 29 2.11 -20.63 -12.67
C THR A 29 1.32 -21.93 -12.87
N GLY A 30 0.49 -21.98 -13.91
CA GLY A 30 -0.42 -23.09 -14.22
C GLY A 30 -1.81 -22.59 -14.56
N VAL A 31 -2.61 -23.37 -15.29
CA VAL A 31 -3.95 -22.99 -15.75
C VAL A 31 -4.90 -22.59 -14.60
N SER A 32 -5.97 -21.84 -14.91
CA SER A 32 -7.00 -21.53 -13.92
C SER A 32 -7.58 -22.82 -13.32
N GLY A 33 -7.84 -22.82 -12.01
CA GLY A 33 -8.30 -24.00 -11.28
C GLY A 33 -7.23 -25.05 -10.96
N SER A 34 -5.95 -24.86 -11.34
CA SER A 34 -4.87 -25.81 -11.01
C SER A 34 -4.48 -25.89 -9.52
N GLY A 35 -4.99 -24.97 -8.69
CA GLY A 35 -4.75 -24.95 -7.24
C GLY A 35 -3.69 -23.95 -6.76
N LYS A 36 -3.25 -23.00 -7.61
CA LYS A 36 -2.25 -21.95 -7.25
C LYS A 36 -2.64 -21.18 -5.99
N SER A 37 -3.85 -20.61 -5.96
CA SER A 37 -4.37 -19.86 -4.81
C SER A 37 -4.61 -20.74 -3.59
N SER A 38 -5.03 -22.01 -3.78
CA SER A 38 -5.12 -22.98 -2.68
C SER A 38 -3.77 -23.20 -2.00
N LEU A 39 -2.71 -23.36 -2.79
CA LEU A 39 -1.36 -23.58 -2.27
C LEU A 39 -0.79 -22.32 -1.61
N ILE A 40 -0.88 -21.18 -2.28
CA ILE A 40 -0.17 -19.96 -1.88
C ILE A 40 -0.97 -19.11 -0.89
N ASN A 41 -2.26 -18.87 -1.16
CA ASN A 41 -3.07 -18.01 -0.30
C ASN A 41 -3.70 -18.79 0.87
N GLU A 42 -4.30 -19.96 0.63
CA GLU A 42 -5.05 -20.70 1.66
C GLU A 42 -4.16 -21.52 2.60
N ILE A 43 -3.06 -22.10 2.09
CA ILE A 43 -2.09 -22.85 2.90
C ILE A 43 -0.94 -21.94 3.33
N LEU A 44 -0.08 -21.54 2.39
CA LEU A 44 1.20 -20.91 2.72
C LEU A 44 1.03 -19.57 3.44
N TYR A 45 0.26 -18.64 2.88
CA TYR A 45 0.07 -17.32 3.47
C TYR A 45 -0.63 -17.42 4.83
N GLN A 46 -1.75 -18.15 4.94
CA GLN A 46 -2.46 -18.28 6.21
C GLN A 46 -1.58 -18.87 7.32
N TYR A 47 -0.75 -19.87 6.99
CA TYR A 47 0.18 -20.48 7.92
C TYR A 47 1.27 -19.50 8.36
N LEU A 48 1.95 -18.86 7.42
CA LEU A 48 2.99 -17.89 7.74
C LEU A 48 2.44 -16.66 8.48
N ALA A 49 1.22 -16.23 8.16
CA ALA A 49 0.58 -15.10 8.83
C ALA A 49 0.26 -15.44 10.29
N ALA A 50 -0.18 -16.66 10.58
CA ALA A 50 -0.39 -17.13 11.95
C ALA A 50 0.93 -17.21 12.72
N GLU A 51 1.95 -17.85 12.15
CA GLU A 51 3.22 -18.14 12.83
C GLU A 51 4.15 -16.93 12.97
N LEU A 52 4.25 -16.08 11.93
CA LEU A 52 5.21 -14.96 11.91
C LEU A 52 4.58 -13.63 12.31
N ASN A 53 3.31 -13.40 11.93
CA ASN A 53 2.64 -12.12 12.17
C ASN A 53 1.67 -12.17 13.36
N GLY A 54 1.42 -13.35 13.94
CA GLY A 54 0.43 -13.52 15.01
C GLY A 54 -1.02 -13.35 14.55
N ALA A 55 -1.30 -13.56 13.26
CA ALA A 55 -2.64 -13.43 12.71
C ALA A 55 -3.57 -14.54 13.26
N ARG A 56 -4.84 -14.20 13.52
CA ARG A 56 -5.86 -15.18 13.93
C ARG A 56 -6.45 -15.88 12.70
N THR A 57 -5.61 -16.59 11.98
CA THR A 57 -5.95 -17.31 10.76
C THR A 57 -5.77 -18.80 10.96
N ARG A 58 -6.51 -19.60 10.17
CA ARG A 58 -6.32 -21.05 10.15
C ARG A 58 -5.89 -21.45 8.74
N PRO A 59 -4.68 -21.99 8.57
CA PRO A 59 -4.28 -22.53 7.28
C PRO A 59 -5.16 -23.71 6.91
N ALA A 60 -5.33 -23.88 5.61
CA ALA A 60 -6.02 -25.01 5.00
C ALA A 60 -5.26 -26.34 5.18
N SER A 61 -5.70 -27.42 4.54
CA SER A 61 -5.14 -28.78 4.76
C SER A 61 -3.71 -28.96 4.22
N PHE A 62 -2.76 -29.23 5.11
CA PHE A 62 -1.38 -29.65 4.82
C PHE A 62 -0.83 -30.53 5.96
N GLN A 63 0.30 -31.23 5.76
CA GLN A 63 0.91 -32.07 6.80
C GLN A 63 1.91 -31.29 7.66
N LYS A 64 2.89 -30.63 7.02
CA LYS A 64 3.96 -29.91 7.73
C LYS A 64 4.57 -28.82 6.86
N ILE A 65 4.95 -27.70 7.46
CA ILE A 65 5.80 -26.68 6.83
C ILE A 65 7.11 -26.56 7.63
N THR A 66 8.23 -26.45 6.92
CA THR A 66 9.57 -26.33 7.52
C THR A 66 10.34 -25.19 6.88
N GLY A 67 11.36 -24.65 7.59
CA GLY A 67 12.18 -23.53 7.11
C GLY A 67 11.74 -22.16 7.62
N LEU A 68 10.81 -22.08 8.58
CA LEU A 68 10.31 -20.81 9.14
C LEU A 68 11.42 -19.98 9.77
N SER A 69 12.42 -20.61 10.39
CA SER A 69 13.54 -19.92 11.02
C SER A 69 14.36 -19.07 10.06
N ALA A 70 14.13 -19.13 8.74
CA ALA A 70 14.76 -18.24 7.77
C ALA A 70 14.00 -16.92 7.55
N LEU A 71 12.75 -16.82 8.01
CA LEU A 71 11.84 -15.70 7.77
C LEU A 71 11.46 -15.00 9.07
N ASP A 72 11.32 -13.68 9.01
CA ASP A 72 10.88 -12.86 10.14
C ASP A 72 9.42 -12.40 9.98
N LYS A 73 8.92 -12.31 8.73
CA LYS A 73 7.61 -11.75 8.43
C LYS A 73 7.08 -12.22 7.07
N VAL A 74 5.75 -12.34 6.94
CA VAL A 74 5.05 -12.48 5.66
C VAL A 74 4.22 -11.23 5.35
N ILE A 75 4.16 -10.81 4.09
CA ILE A 75 3.35 -9.67 3.64
C ILE A 75 2.61 -10.07 2.37
N GLN A 76 1.28 -10.04 2.42
CA GLN A 76 0.45 -10.20 1.23
C GLN A 76 0.18 -8.83 0.61
N ILE A 77 0.39 -8.71 -0.70
CA ILE A 77 0.10 -7.51 -1.48
C ILE A 77 -0.96 -7.88 -2.52
N ASP A 78 -2.21 -7.66 -2.14
CA ASP A 78 -3.41 -7.90 -2.93
C ASP A 78 -4.05 -6.60 -3.44
N GLN A 79 -5.05 -6.74 -4.31
CA GLN A 79 -5.80 -5.61 -4.87
C GLN A 79 -6.91 -5.07 -3.95
N SER A 80 -7.02 -5.57 -2.71
CA SER A 80 -8.01 -5.06 -1.76
C SER A 80 -7.77 -3.56 -1.48
N PRO A 81 -8.82 -2.77 -1.22
CA PRO A 81 -8.66 -1.34 -0.98
C PRO A 81 -7.70 -1.04 0.18
N ILE A 82 -6.84 -0.03 0.03
CA ILE A 82 -5.94 0.43 1.11
C ILE A 82 -6.69 1.03 2.32
N GLY A 83 -7.96 1.34 2.13
CA GLY A 83 -8.88 1.76 3.19
C GLY A 83 -10.30 1.90 2.65
N ARG A 84 -11.28 1.76 3.54
CA ARG A 84 -12.71 1.80 3.20
C ARG A 84 -13.34 3.17 3.40
N THR A 85 -12.54 4.18 3.76
CA THR A 85 -13.04 5.52 4.07
C THR A 85 -12.29 6.58 3.27
N PRO A 86 -12.92 7.75 3.02
CA PRO A 86 -12.27 8.87 2.35
C PRO A 86 -11.07 9.46 3.12
N ARG A 87 -10.91 9.09 4.40
CA ARG A 87 -9.79 9.49 5.25
C ARG A 87 -8.51 8.70 4.97
N SER A 88 -8.63 7.55 4.31
CA SER A 88 -7.48 6.79 3.81
C SER A 88 -7.09 7.32 2.43
N ASN A 89 -5.79 7.49 2.20
CA ASN A 89 -5.23 7.95 0.93
C ASN A 89 -3.76 7.49 0.82
N PRO A 90 -3.11 7.62 -0.35
CA PRO A 90 -1.71 7.23 -0.52
C PRO A 90 -0.77 7.85 0.51
N ALA A 91 -0.98 9.12 0.87
CA ALA A 91 -0.12 9.80 1.82
C ALA A 91 -0.22 9.26 3.25
N THR A 92 -1.43 8.93 3.71
CA THR A 92 -1.64 8.34 5.04
C THR A 92 -1.16 6.89 5.08
N TYR A 93 -1.36 6.13 4.01
CA TYR A 93 -0.97 4.72 3.94
C TYR A 93 0.54 4.52 3.92
N THR A 94 1.26 5.30 3.12
CA THR A 94 2.74 5.24 3.04
C THR A 94 3.44 5.92 4.22
N GLY A 95 2.68 6.62 5.08
CA GLY A 95 3.18 7.37 6.21
C GLY A 95 3.82 8.72 5.87
N VAL A 96 3.97 9.08 4.59
CA VAL A 96 4.56 10.37 4.17
C VAL A 96 3.78 11.56 4.70
N PHE A 97 2.47 11.40 4.93
CA PHE A 97 1.65 12.47 5.49
C PHE A 97 2.11 12.90 6.90
N ALA A 98 2.69 11.99 7.70
CA ALA A 98 3.24 12.37 8.99
C ALA A 98 4.44 13.33 8.85
N ASP A 99 5.30 13.08 7.85
CA ASP A 99 6.46 13.90 7.55
C ASP A 99 6.03 15.27 6.98
N ILE A 100 5.02 15.30 6.11
CA ILE A 100 4.42 16.55 5.60
C ILE A 100 3.83 17.38 6.75
N ARG A 101 3.08 16.77 7.67
CA ARG A 101 2.51 17.50 8.82
C ARG A 101 3.58 18.08 9.74
N ALA A 102 4.67 17.35 9.97
CA ALA A 102 5.80 17.83 10.74
C ALA A 102 6.46 19.04 10.07
N LEU A 103 6.60 19.03 8.74
CA LEU A 103 7.08 20.16 7.98
C LEU A 103 6.20 21.40 8.16
N PHE A 104 4.88 21.27 7.98
CA PHE A 104 3.97 22.40 8.15
C PHE A 104 4.00 22.99 9.57
N ALA A 105 4.12 22.14 10.59
CA ALA A 105 4.30 22.58 11.98
C ALA A 105 5.64 23.27 12.24
N SER A 106 6.66 23.03 11.40
CA SER A 106 7.97 23.67 11.52
C SER A 106 8.02 25.09 10.94
N THR A 107 7.01 25.51 10.18
CA THR A 107 6.91 26.86 9.60
C THR A 107 6.83 27.94 10.69
N GLN A 108 7.35 29.14 10.40
CA GLN A 108 7.37 30.23 11.36
C GLN A 108 5.96 30.66 11.79
N GLU A 109 5.03 30.78 10.85
CA GLU A 109 3.63 31.10 11.12
C GLU A 109 2.96 30.06 12.01
N ALA A 110 3.19 28.75 11.77
CA ALA A 110 2.65 27.69 12.61
C ALA A 110 3.21 27.78 14.04
N LYS A 111 4.52 28.01 14.20
CA LYS A 111 5.16 28.16 15.51
C LYS A 111 4.61 29.35 16.28
N LEU A 112 4.43 30.51 15.64
CA LEU A 112 3.85 31.70 16.27
C LEU A 112 2.42 31.46 16.77
N ARG A 113 1.63 30.66 16.05
CA ARG A 113 0.26 30.29 16.45
C ARG A 113 0.19 29.08 17.39
N GLY A 114 1.33 28.52 17.81
CA GLY A 114 1.38 27.32 18.66
C GLY A 114 0.86 26.05 17.99
N TYR A 115 0.88 25.97 16.66
CA TYR A 115 0.37 24.83 15.91
C TYR A 115 1.41 23.70 15.86
N THR A 116 0.99 22.51 16.29
CA THR A 116 1.77 21.27 16.18
C THR A 116 1.35 20.45 14.95
N ALA A 117 2.08 19.36 14.66
CA ALA A 117 1.74 18.45 13.56
C ALA A 117 0.32 17.88 13.65
N SER A 118 -0.30 17.87 14.84
CA SER A 118 -1.69 17.44 15.05
C SER A 118 -2.70 18.40 14.42
N ARG A 119 -2.42 19.72 14.41
CA ARG A 119 -3.27 20.72 13.74
C ARG A 119 -3.47 20.39 12.25
N PHE A 120 -2.42 19.89 11.64
CA PHE A 120 -2.34 19.55 10.22
C PHE A 120 -2.88 18.15 9.88
N SER A 121 -3.50 17.46 10.82
CA SER A 121 -4.12 16.15 10.58
C SER A 121 -5.62 16.29 10.44
N PHE A 122 -6.19 15.89 9.29
CA PHE A 122 -7.63 15.81 9.10
C PHE A 122 -8.29 14.68 9.93
N ASN A 123 -7.50 13.81 10.58
CA ASN A 123 -8.02 12.69 11.38
C ASN A 123 -8.31 13.05 12.84
N VAL A 124 -7.83 14.19 13.34
CA VAL A 124 -7.95 14.60 14.74
C VAL A 124 -8.60 15.98 14.86
N LYS A 125 -9.27 16.23 15.98
CA LYS A 125 -9.87 17.54 16.27
C LYS A 125 -8.79 18.63 16.34
N GLY A 126 -9.17 19.85 15.98
CA GLY A 126 -8.32 21.05 16.09
C GLY A 126 -8.24 21.83 14.79
N GLY A 127 -7.54 21.30 13.78
CA GLY A 127 -7.40 21.97 12.48
C GLY A 127 -8.27 21.42 11.35
N ARG A 128 -8.85 20.23 11.53
CA ARG A 128 -9.80 19.66 10.57
C ARG A 128 -11.11 20.45 10.52
N CYS A 129 -11.85 20.29 9.44
CA CYS A 129 -13.24 20.75 9.37
C CYS A 129 -14.11 19.83 10.25
N GLU A 130 -14.76 20.38 11.27
CA GLU A 130 -15.61 19.59 12.17
C GLU A 130 -16.95 19.19 11.52
N ALA A 131 -17.46 19.96 10.56
CA ALA A 131 -18.72 19.64 9.87
C ALA A 131 -18.67 18.30 9.11
N CYS A 132 -17.54 18.00 8.46
CA CYS A 132 -17.32 16.71 7.79
C CYS A 132 -16.35 15.79 8.55
N GLN A 133 -15.97 16.15 9.77
CA GLN A 133 -14.97 15.45 10.58
C GLN A 133 -13.65 15.14 9.83
N GLY A 134 -13.25 16.05 8.94
CA GLY A 134 -12.06 15.93 8.10
C GLY A 134 -12.19 15.01 6.87
N GLY A 135 -13.36 14.45 6.59
CA GLY A 135 -13.60 13.64 5.39
C GLY A 135 -13.59 14.47 4.10
N GLY A 136 -13.95 15.75 4.18
CA GLY A 136 -14.11 16.65 3.02
C GLY A 136 -15.37 16.38 2.20
N ILE A 137 -15.96 15.20 2.35
CA ILE A 137 -17.21 14.79 1.72
C ILE A 137 -18.21 14.35 2.81
N ILE A 138 -19.49 14.49 2.51
CA ILE A 138 -20.61 14.04 3.32
C ILE A 138 -21.27 12.89 2.57
N LYS A 139 -21.48 11.79 3.28
CA LYS A 139 -22.19 10.61 2.78
C LYS A 139 -23.69 10.85 2.94
N ILE A 140 -24.43 10.81 1.85
CA ILE A 140 -25.90 10.84 1.84
C ILE A 140 -26.37 9.41 1.62
N GLU A 141 -27.03 8.85 2.63
CA GLU A 141 -27.58 7.51 2.54
C GLU A 141 -28.85 7.50 1.71
N MET A 142 -28.89 6.59 0.75
CA MET A 142 -30.02 6.42 -0.17
C MET A 142 -30.64 5.05 0.11
N ASN A 143 -31.97 4.98 0.26
CA ASN A 143 -32.64 3.74 0.69
C ASN A 143 -32.55 2.59 -0.34
N PHE A 144 -32.44 2.91 -1.62
CA PHE A 144 -32.49 1.93 -2.73
C PHE A 144 -31.38 2.09 -3.75
N LEU A 145 -30.50 3.08 -3.56
CA LEU A 145 -29.40 3.40 -4.46
C LEU A 145 -28.08 3.37 -3.68
N PRO A 146 -26.95 3.20 -4.38
CA PRO A 146 -25.65 3.39 -3.74
C PRO A 146 -25.54 4.77 -3.10
N ASP A 147 -24.90 4.82 -1.94
CA ASP A 147 -24.69 6.05 -1.19
C ASP A 147 -23.98 7.11 -2.05
N VAL A 148 -24.46 8.35 -1.98
CA VAL A 148 -23.89 9.47 -2.73
C VAL A 148 -22.96 10.26 -1.84
N TYR A 149 -21.81 10.64 -2.38
CA TYR A 149 -20.83 11.48 -1.68
C TYR A 149 -20.86 12.89 -2.26
N VAL A 150 -21.22 13.86 -1.44
CA VAL A 150 -21.21 15.28 -1.83
C VAL A 150 -20.07 16.02 -1.13
N PRO A 151 -19.42 17.00 -1.78
CA PRO A 151 -18.46 17.86 -1.11
C PRO A 151 -19.09 18.55 0.11
N CYS A 152 -18.36 18.60 1.23
CA CYS A 152 -18.82 19.31 2.42
C CYS A 152 -19.04 20.79 2.13
N GLU A 153 -20.20 21.33 2.47
CA GLU A 153 -20.57 22.73 2.19
C GLU A 153 -19.68 23.74 2.92
N VAL A 154 -19.20 23.38 4.11
CA VAL A 154 -18.39 24.28 4.97
C VAL A 154 -16.96 24.41 4.45
N CYS A 155 -16.25 23.30 4.27
CA CYS A 155 -14.86 23.33 3.81
C CYS A 155 -14.71 23.20 2.30
N LYS A 156 -15.79 22.98 1.54
CA LYS A 156 -15.80 22.75 0.09
C LYS A 156 -14.79 21.68 -0.34
N GLY A 157 -14.79 20.54 0.35
CA GLY A 157 -13.83 19.45 0.06
C GLY A 157 -12.46 19.56 0.73
N LYS A 158 -12.08 20.73 1.28
CA LYS A 158 -10.70 20.99 1.74
C LYS A 158 -10.26 20.26 3.00
N ARG A 159 -11.17 19.60 3.73
CA ARG A 159 -10.91 18.83 4.97
C ARG A 159 -10.44 19.62 6.20
N TYR A 160 -10.09 20.90 6.06
CA TYR A 160 -9.58 21.75 7.15
C TYR A 160 -10.43 23.00 7.39
N ASN A 161 -10.28 23.60 8.57
CA ASN A 161 -10.80 24.94 8.85
C ASN A 161 -9.93 26.04 8.22
N ARG A 162 -10.46 27.25 8.16
CA ARG A 162 -9.83 28.38 7.45
C ARG A 162 -8.48 28.73 8.07
N GLU A 163 -8.39 28.74 9.39
CA GLU A 163 -7.18 29.14 10.13
C GLU A 163 -6.01 28.19 9.87
N THR A 164 -6.29 26.91 9.63
CA THR A 164 -5.24 25.92 9.27
C THR A 164 -4.78 26.10 7.83
N LEU A 165 -5.69 26.47 6.92
CA LEU A 165 -5.38 26.69 5.50
C LEU A 165 -4.63 28.00 5.23
N GLU A 166 -4.55 28.90 6.21
CA GLU A 166 -3.72 30.10 6.12
C GLU A 166 -2.23 29.79 6.18
N ILE A 167 -1.83 28.71 6.85
CA ILE A 167 -0.42 28.31 6.94
C ILE A 167 0.05 27.75 5.62
N LYS A 168 1.12 28.34 5.07
CA LYS A 168 1.68 27.97 3.77
C LYS A 168 3.14 27.55 3.87
N TYR A 169 3.50 26.58 3.04
CA TYR A 169 4.88 26.24 2.74
C TYR A 169 5.10 26.44 1.24
N LYS A 170 6.11 27.23 0.85
CA LYS A 170 6.35 27.63 -0.56
C LYS A 170 5.07 28.11 -1.28
N GLY A 171 4.25 28.92 -0.59
CA GLY A 171 2.99 29.47 -1.13
C GLY A 171 1.80 28.51 -1.18
N LYS A 172 1.96 27.24 -0.78
CA LYS A 172 0.91 26.20 -0.80
C LYS A 172 0.48 25.83 0.61
N ASN A 173 -0.82 25.78 0.86
CA ASN A 173 -1.33 25.26 2.13
C ASN A 173 -1.35 23.72 2.12
N ILE A 174 -1.69 23.10 3.25
CA ILE A 174 -1.64 21.64 3.36
C ILE A 174 -2.64 20.91 2.46
N TYR A 175 -3.80 21.52 2.17
CA TYR A 175 -4.75 20.96 1.22
C TYR A 175 -4.21 21.03 -0.20
N ASP A 176 -3.60 22.15 -0.59
CA ASP A 176 -3.00 22.29 -1.92
C ASP A 176 -1.91 21.23 -2.16
N VAL A 177 -1.13 20.89 -1.12
CA VAL A 177 -0.14 19.80 -1.17
C VAL A 177 -0.80 18.43 -1.34
N LEU A 178 -1.95 18.19 -0.71
CA LEU A 178 -2.68 16.94 -0.88
C LEU A 178 -3.33 16.81 -2.27
N GLU A 179 -3.58 17.93 -2.95
CA GLU A 179 -4.12 17.96 -4.31
C GLU A 179 -3.06 17.80 -5.42
N MET A 180 -1.78 17.95 -5.09
CA MET A 180 -0.68 17.70 -6.02
C MET A 180 -0.64 16.23 -6.45
N THR A 181 -0.20 15.99 -7.69
CA THR A 181 0.20 14.65 -8.10
C THR A 181 1.45 14.20 -7.33
N VAL A 182 1.69 12.89 -7.29
CA VAL A 182 2.91 12.36 -6.69
C VAL A 182 4.15 12.93 -7.38
N GLU A 183 4.12 13.04 -8.70
CA GLU A 183 5.21 13.62 -9.51
C GLU A 183 5.50 15.08 -9.15
N GLU A 184 4.47 15.93 -9.09
CA GLU A 184 4.59 17.32 -8.63
C GLU A 184 5.13 17.39 -7.19
N GLY A 185 4.69 16.47 -6.33
CA GLY A 185 5.15 16.38 -4.95
C GLY A 185 6.63 16.03 -4.83
N VAL A 186 7.14 15.11 -5.67
CA VAL A 186 8.58 14.75 -5.69
C VAL A 186 9.43 15.99 -5.99
N GLU A 187 9.03 16.78 -6.98
CA GLU A 187 9.73 18.01 -7.34
C GLU A 187 9.60 19.09 -6.24
N PHE A 188 8.38 19.31 -5.74
CA PHE A 188 8.09 20.31 -4.72
C PHE A 188 8.87 20.08 -3.41
N PHE A 189 9.02 18.81 -3.02
CA PHE A 189 9.73 18.38 -1.81
C PHE A 189 11.18 17.93 -2.05
N SER A 190 11.78 18.23 -3.21
CA SER A 190 13.18 17.90 -3.55
C SER A 190 14.20 18.23 -2.45
N ASN A 191 14.04 19.37 -1.78
CA ASN A 191 14.92 19.81 -0.68
C ASN A 191 14.62 19.15 0.68
N ILE A 192 13.67 18.21 0.74
CA ILE A 192 13.29 17.47 1.95
C ILE A 192 13.40 15.97 1.65
N PRO A 193 14.61 15.39 1.76
CA PRO A 193 14.89 14.03 1.30
C PRO A 193 13.97 12.97 1.89
N LYS A 194 13.54 13.15 3.15
CA LYS A 194 12.63 12.22 3.82
C LYS A 194 11.26 12.12 3.15
N ILE A 195 10.70 13.25 2.72
CA ILE A 195 9.40 13.31 2.03
C ILE A 195 9.58 12.88 0.58
N ALA A 196 10.57 13.46 -0.13
CA ALA A 196 10.86 13.15 -1.52
C ALA A 196 11.10 11.65 -1.75
N ARG A 197 11.87 10.98 -0.87
CA ARG A 197 12.11 9.53 -0.99
C ARG A 197 10.84 8.69 -0.89
N ARG A 198 9.88 9.04 -0.01
CA ARG A 198 8.61 8.31 0.11
C ARG A 198 7.68 8.58 -1.07
N LEU A 199 7.67 9.79 -1.60
CA LEU A 199 6.92 10.09 -2.83
C LEU A 199 7.57 9.42 -4.05
N LYS A 200 8.89 9.32 -4.06
CA LYS A 200 9.63 8.62 -5.12
C LYS A 200 9.29 7.14 -5.18
N THR A 201 9.07 6.47 -4.05
CA THR A 201 8.63 5.05 -4.10
C THR A 201 7.25 4.89 -4.72
N LEU A 202 6.33 5.85 -4.54
CA LEU A 202 5.05 5.88 -5.25
C LEU A 202 5.25 6.14 -6.75
N GLN A 203 6.16 7.05 -7.12
CA GLN A 203 6.47 7.30 -8.52
C GLN A 203 7.11 6.08 -9.21
N ASP A 204 8.03 5.38 -8.53
CA ASP A 204 8.76 4.22 -9.05
C ASP A 204 7.83 3.03 -9.35
N VAL A 205 6.75 2.87 -8.59
CA VAL A 205 5.70 1.87 -8.88
C VAL A 205 4.72 2.33 -9.97
N GLY A 206 4.97 3.48 -10.62
CA GLY A 206 4.13 4.00 -11.69
C GLY A 206 2.91 4.80 -11.24
N LEU A 207 2.87 5.26 -9.99
CA LEU A 207 1.78 6.09 -9.45
C LEU A 207 2.11 7.59 -9.45
N GLY A 208 2.92 8.07 -10.40
CA GLY A 208 3.26 9.49 -10.50
C GLY A 208 2.04 10.40 -10.70
N TYR A 209 1.02 9.90 -11.39
CA TYR A 209 -0.16 10.67 -11.81
C TYR A 209 -1.25 10.82 -10.74
N ILE A 210 -1.28 9.96 -9.71
CA ILE A 210 -2.32 10.04 -8.68
C ILE A 210 -2.07 11.22 -7.75
N LYS A 211 -3.13 11.75 -7.13
CA LYS A 211 -2.97 12.80 -6.13
C LYS A 211 -2.47 12.23 -4.81
N ILE A 212 -1.60 12.96 -4.11
CA ILE A 212 -1.06 12.58 -2.80
C ILE A 212 -2.18 12.27 -1.79
N GLY A 213 -3.24 13.10 -1.79
CA GLY A 213 -4.41 13.00 -0.93
C GLY A 213 -5.62 12.31 -1.55
N GLN A 214 -5.47 11.63 -2.70
CA GLN A 214 -6.56 10.96 -3.41
C GLN A 214 -7.29 9.97 -2.48
N PRO A 215 -8.62 10.07 -2.31
CA PRO A 215 -9.36 9.16 -1.45
C PRO A 215 -9.16 7.70 -1.86
N ALA A 216 -8.91 6.82 -0.89
CA ALA A 216 -8.71 5.39 -1.12
C ALA A 216 -9.90 4.71 -1.81
N THR A 217 -11.11 5.22 -1.59
CA THR A 217 -12.35 4.73 -2.21
C THR A 217 -12.42 5.00 -3.71
N THR A 218 -11.54 5.85 -4.24
CA THR A 218 -11.48 6.21 -5.67
C THR A 218 -10.31 5.53 -6.39
N LEU A 219 -9.49 4.75 -5.69
CA LEU A 219 -8.38 4.03 -6.29
C LEU A 219 -8.88 2.72 -6.89
N SER A 220 -8.35 2.37 -8.06
CA SER A 220 -8.51 1.03 -8.64
C SER A 220 -7.79 -0.03 -7.80
N GLY A 221 -8.14 -1.31 -8.01
CA GLY A 221 -7.47 -2.43 -7.34
C GLY A 221 -5.95 -2.45 -7.58
N GLY A 222 -5.53 -2.24 -8.83
CA GLY A 222 -4.10 -2.16 -9.20
C GLY A 222 -3.39 -0.92 -8.64
N GLU A 223 -4.07 0.22 -8.50
CA GLU A 223 -3.51 1.38 -7.79
C GLU A 223 -3.34 1.10 -6.29
N ALA A 224 -4.35 0.52 -5.65
CA ALA A 224 -4.28 0.13 -4.24
C ALA A 224 -3.13 -0.85 -3.99
N GLN A 225 -2.96 -1.85 -4.85
CA GLN A 225 -1.87 -2.82 -4.78
C GLN A 225 -0.50 -2.13 -4.89
N ARG A 226 -0.34 -1.21 -5.85
CA ARG A 226 0.92 -0.45 -6.03
C ARG A 226 1.21 0.50 -4.87
N VAL A 227 0.20 1.10 -4.24
CA VAL A 227 0.39 1.89 -3.00
C VAL A 227 0.93 1.02 -1.86
N LYS A 228 0.42 -0.21 -1.71
CA LYS A 228 0.94 -1.18 -0.72
C LYS A 228 2.39 -1.54 -0.99
N LEU A 229 2.73 -1.81 -2.25
CA LEU A 229 4.10 -2.11 -2.68
C LEU A 229 5.05 -0.93 -2.38
N ALA A 230 4.65 0.30 -2.72
CA ALA A 230 5.43 1.51 -2.43
C ALA A 230 5.67 1.74 -0.93
N ALA A 231 4.69 1.37 -0.09
CA ALA A 231 4.82 1.46 1.37
C ALA A 231 5.85 0.45 1.91
N GLU A 232 5.99 -0.72 1.29
CA GLU A 232 6.98 -1.73 1.67
C GLU A 232 8.39 -1.36 1.19
N LEU A 233 8.54 -0.84 -0.03
CA LEU A 233 9.81 -0.30 -0.54
C LEU A 233 10.35 0.85 0.31
N GLY A 234 9.45 1.63 0.94
CA GLY A 234 9.81 2.73 1.82
C GLY A 234 10.36 2.30 3.19
N LYS A 235 10.28 1.01 3.53
CA LYS A 235 10.77 0.46 4.81
C LYS A 235 12.20 -0.04 4.67
N ARG A 236 12.91 -0.10 5.81
CA ARG A 236 14.23 -0.73 5.86
C ARG A 236 14.03 -2.25 5.74
N ALA A 237 14.65 -2.85 4.73
CA ALA A 237 14.59 -4.30 4.53
C ALA A 237 15.26 -5.04 5.70
N THR A 238 14.63 -6.13 6.13
CA THR A 238 15.24 -7.10 7.05
C THR A 238 16.00 -8.19 6.31
N GLY A 239 15.78 -8.33 5.00
CA GLY A 239 16.32 -9.41 4.16
C GLY A 239 15.73 -10.79 4.47
N ARG A 240 14.64 -10.84 5.24
CA ARG A 240 13.99 -12.08 5.70
C ARG A 240 12.46 -11.96 5.66
N THR A 241 11.95 -11.07 4.82
CA THR A 241 10.51 -10.93 4.57
C THR A 241 10.16 -11.76 3.34
N ILE A 242 9.01 -12.43 3.37
CA ILE A 242 8.40 -13.06 2.19
C ILE A 242 7.17 -12.25 1.76
N TYR A 243 7.20 -11.76 0.51
CA TYR A 243 6.11 -11.04 -0.12
C TYR A 243 5.31 -12.01 -0.98
N ILE A 244 3.99 -12.01 -0.83
CA ILE A 244 3.07 -12.84 -1.63
C ILE A 244 2.16 -11.91 -2.43
N LEU A 245 2.17 -12.04 -3.76
CA LEU A 245 1.31 -11.27 -4.65
C LEU A 245 0.47 -12.20 -5.51
N ASP A 246 -0.81 -11.88 -5.65
CA ASP A 246 -1.74 -12.61 -6.50
C ASP A 246 -2.09 -11.77 -7.72
N GLU A 247 -1.72 -12.26 -8.90
CA GLU A 247 -1.90 -11.63 -10.22
C GLU A 247 -1.62 -10.11 -10.23
N PRO A 248 -0.41 -9.69 -9.86
CA PRO A 248 -0.08 -8.26 -9.75
C PRO A 248 -0.03 -7.53 -11.09
N THR A 249 -0.04 -8.24 -12.23
CA THR A 249 -0.10 -7.63 -13.57
C THR A 249 -1.51 -7.39 -14.09
N THR A 250 -2.55 -7.87 -13.38
CA THR A 250 -3.95 -7.74 -13.83
C THR A 250 -4.34 -6.27 -14.01
N GLY A 251 -4.72 -5.93 -15.25
CA GLY A 251 -5.14 -4.58 -15.64
C GLY A 251 -3.99 -3.58 -15.86
N LEU A 252 -2.73 -4.02 -15.85
CA LEU A 252 -1.58 -3.17 -16.14
C LEU A 252 -1.24 -3.17 -17.64
N HIS A 253 -0.85 -1.99 -18.14
CA HIS A 253 -0.23 -1.86 -19.45
C HIS A 253 1.19 -2.49 -19.42
N ILE A 254 1.68 -2.98 -20.56
CA ILE A 254 3.00 -3.66 -20.67
C ILE A 254 4.14 -2.80 -20.09
N ALA A 255 4.13 -1.50 -20.36
CA ALA A 255 5.13 -0.57 -19.80
C ALA A 255 5.11 -0.51 -18.26
N ASP A 256 3.96 -0.70 -17.62
CA ASP A 256 3.83 -0.72 -16.17
C ASP A 256 4.16 -2.10 -15.58
N VAL A 257 4.00 -3.18 -16.35
CA VAL A 257 4.49 -4.52 -15.98
C VAL A 257 6.01 -4.50 -15.83
N HIS A 258 6.74 -3.85 -16.73
CA HIS A 258 8.19 -3.71 -16.60
C HIS A 258 8.61 -2.95 -15.34
N LYS A 259 7.95 -1.82 -15.04
CA LYS A 259 8.20 -1.07 -13.79
C LYS A 259 7.92 -1.92 -12.54
N LEU A 260 6.84 -2.72 -12.58
CA LEU A 260 6.51 -3.63 -11.49
C LEU A 260 7.60 -4.69 -11.31
N ILE A 261 8.09 -5.30 -12.38
CA ILE A 261 9.19 -6.27 -12.33
C ILE A 261 10.43 -5.65 -11.70
N ASP A 262 10.84 -4.45 -12.13
CA ASP A 262 11.99 -3.73 -11.56
C ASP A 262 11.83 -3.50 -10.05
N VAL A 263 10.60 -3.19 -9.62
CA VAL A 263 10.28 -3.00 -8.20
C VAL A 263 10.35 -4.31 -7.41
N LEU A 264 9.79 -5.40 -7.95
CA LEU A 264 9.83 -6.71 -7.30
C LEU A 264 11.29 -7.21 -7.19
N GLN A 265 12.10 -6.97 -8.22
CA GLN A 265 13.52 -7.30 -8.20
C GLN A 265 14.26 -6.53 -7.10
N LYS A 266 13.99 -5.23 -6.92
CA LYS A 266 14.57 -4.44 -5.80
C LYS A 266 14.24 -5.04 -4.42
N LEU A 267 13.07 -5.65 -4.24
CA LEU A 267 12.73 -6.33 -2.98
C LEU A 267 13.61 -7.58 -2.79
N VAL A 268 13.82 -8.36 -3.86
CA VAL A 268 14.66 -9.56 -3.85
C VAL A 268 16.13 -9.21 -3.63
N ASP A 269 16.64 -8.17 -4.31
CA ASP A 269 18.02 -7.67 -4.15
C ASP A 269 18.32 -7.21 -2.73
N SER A 270 17.28 -6.79 -1.98
CA SER A 270 17.37 -6.46 -0.56
C SER A 270 17.39 -7.70 0.36
N GLY A 271 17.47 -8.91 -0.22
CA GLY A 271 17.49 -10.22 0.45
C GLY A 271 16.12 -10.84 0.72
N ASN A 272 15.02 -10.16 0.35
CA ASN A 272 13.67 -10.69 0.61
C ASN A 272 13.30 -11.79 -0.40
N THR A 273 12.24 -12.52 -0.10
CA THR A 273 11.65 -13.49 -1.04
C THR A 273 10.39 -12.89 -1.62
N VAL A 274 10.19 -13.01 -2.93
CA VAL A 274 8.96 -12.58 -3.60
C VAL A 274 8.32 -13.81 -4.23
N VAL A 275 7.09 -14.12 -3.86
CA VAL A 275 6.29 -15.20 -4.44
C VAL A 275 5.09 -14.58 -5.14
N VAL A 276 4.95 -14.85 -6.44
CA VAL A 276 3.85 -14.33 -7.25
C VAL A 276 3.04 -15.46 -7.85
N ILE A 277 1.73 -15.29 -7.90
CA ILE A 277 0.86 -16.10 -8.76
C ILE A 277 0.68 -15.32 -10.06
N GLU A 278 1.09 -15.90 -11.19
CA GLU A 278 1.00 -15.21 -12.48
C GLU A 278 0.76 -16.12 -13.67
N HIS A 279 0.19 -15.48 -14.69
CA HIS A 279 -0.05 -15.98 -16.04
C HIS A 279 0.67 -15.14 -17.10
N ASN A 280 1.11 -13.92 -16.76
CA ASN A 280 1.81 -13.04 -17.67
C ASN A 280 3.24 -13.55 -17.96
N LEU A 281 3.50 -13.85 -19.25
CA LEU A 281 4.78 -14.38 -19.71
C LEU A 281 5.95 -13.42 -19.48
N ASP A 282 5.71 -12.10 -19.53
CA ASP A 282 6.77 -11.11 -19.31
C ASP A 282 7.26 -11.11 -17.87
N LEU A 283 6.40 -11.45 -16.91
CA LEU A 283 6.80 -11.63 -15.52
C LEU A 283 7.42 -13.02 -15.31
N ILE A 284 6.80 -14.07 -15.85
CA ILE A 284 7.27 -15.45 -15.69
C ILE A 284 8.69 -15.63 -16.22
N LYS A 285 9.05 -14.99 -17.34
CA LYS A 285 10.40 -15.08 -17.92
C LYS A 285 11.49 -14.41 -17.05
N THR A 286 11.11 -13.60 -16.08
CA THR A 286 12.03 -12.82 -15.23
C THR A 286 12.20 -13.38 -13.82
N ALA A 287 11.31 -14.28 -13.41
CA ALA A 287 11.36 -14.99 -12.14
C ALA A 287 12.18 -16.29 -12.30
#